data_AF-A0A7V8BZM8-F1
#
_entry.id   AF-A0A7V8BZM8-F1
#
_cell.length_a   1.000
_cell.length_b   1.000
_cell.length_c   1.000
_cell.angle_alpha   90.00
_cell.angle_beta   90.00
_cell.angle_gamma   90.00
#
_symmetry.space_group_name_H-M   'P 1'
#
loop_
_entity.id
_entity.type
_entity.pdbx_description
1 polymer ?
#
loop_
_entity_poly.entity_id
_entity_poly.type
_entity_poly.pdbx_seq_one_letter_code
_entity_poly.pdbx_strand_id
1 'polypeptide(L)'
;AEALLAAEAGRLREALPPRCRLVALDERGADLTTRALAERLRQWMAGGEDVAFAIGGPDGLAPQIKAAAAETLRLSSLTLPHALARVVLAEALYRACSLLKNHPYHRE
;
A
#
# COMPACT_ATOMS: atom_id res chain seq x y z
N ALA A 1 -1.11 -13.47 19.98
CA ALA A 1 -1.17 -13.12 18.55
C ALA A 1 -2.52 -12.47 18.21
N GLU A 2 -3.64 -13.17 18.32
CA GLU A 2 -4.96 -12.67 17.86
C GLU A 2 -5.43 -11.36 18.53
N ALA A 3 -5.30 -11.23 19.85
CA ALA A 3 -5.65 -10.00 20.57
C ALA A 3 -4.77 -8.79 20.18
N LEU A 4 -3.48 -9.02 19.87
CA LEU A 4 -2.56 -7.97 19.40
C LEU A 4 -2.96 -7.50 18.00
N LEU A 5 -3.27 -8.45 17.11
CA LEU A 5 -3.74 -8.18 15.74
C LEU A 5 -5.06 -7.38 15.74
N ALA A 6 -5.96 -7.70 16.66
CA ALA A 6 -7.22 -6.97 16.83
C ALA A 6 -6.99 -5.53 17.34
N ALA A 7 -6.09 -5.34 18.30
CA ALA A 7 -5.72 -4.02 18.79
C ALA A 7 -5.02 -3.17 17.72
N GLU A 8 -4.14 -3.77 16.90
CA GLU A 8 -3.55 -3.12 15.73
C GLU A 8 -4.59 -2.70 14.69
N ALA A 9 -5.58 -3.57 14.42
CA ALA A 9 -6.67 -3.24 13.52
C ALA A 9 -7.50 -2.04 14.01
N GLY A 10 -7.73 -1.94 15.32
CA GLY A 10 -8.38 -0.77 15.93
C GLY A 10 -7.60 0.51 15.68
N ARG A 11 -6.30 0.52 16.02
CA ARG A 11 -5.42 1.68 15.79
C ARG A 11 -5.32 2.07 14.32
N LEU A 12 -5.25 1.09 13.41
CA LEU A 12 -5.24 1.37 11.97
C LEU A 12 -6.54 2.05 11.55
N ARG A 13 -7.70 1.53 11.94
CA ARG A 13 -9.00 2.14 11.59
C ARG A 13 -9.15 3.55 12.11
N GLU A 14 -8.69 3.82 13.34
CA GLU A 14 -8.71 5.16 13.93
C GLU A 14 -7.80 6.15 13.17
N ALA A 15 -6.70 5.66 12.59
CA ALA A 15 -5.78 6.48 11.80
C ALA A 15 -6.22 6.68 10.34
N LEU A 16 -7.19 5.91 9.84
CA LEU A 16 -7.67 6.05 8.47
C LEU A 16 -8.50 7.34 8.31
N PRO A 17 -8.31 8.08 7.21
CA PRO A 17 -9.22 9.16 6.85
C PRO A 17 -10.67 8.64 6.72
N PRO A 18 -11.70 9.46 7.03
CA PRO A 18 -13.10 9.02 6.99
C PRO A 18 -13.57 8.51 5.64
N ARG A 19 -12.94 8.99 4.55
CA ARG A 19 -13.23 8.58 3.17
C ARG A 19 -11.91 8.41 2.42
N CYS A 20 -11.33 7.22 2.51
CA CYS A 20 -10.16 6.87 1.73
C CYS A 20 -10.32 5.50 1.07
N ARG A 21 -9.63 5.33 -0.05
CA ARG A 21 -9.30 4.02 -0.61
C ARG A 21 -8.23 3.38 0.25
N LEU A 22 -8.58 2.29 0.92
CA LEU A 22 -7.62 1.46 1.67
C LEU A 22 -6.90 0.50 0.72
N VAL A 23 -5.58 0.57 0.67
CA VAL A 23 -4.70 -0.35 -0.04
C VAL A 23 -3.87 -1.13 0.97
N ALA A 24 -4.10 -2.44 1.08
CA ALA A 24 -3.39 -3.30 2.02
C ALA A 24 -2.14 -3.91 1.38
N LEU A 25 -0.98 -3.78 2.04
CA LEU A 25 0.25 -4.44 1.62
C LEU A 25 0.26 -5.87 2.14
N ASP A 26 0.30 -6.83 1.22
CA ASP A 26 0.23 -8.26 1.50
C ASP A 26 1.10 -9.04 0.51
N GLU A 27 1.82 -10.05 1.00
CA GLU A 27 2.69 -10.89 0.17
C GLU A 27 1.94 -11.66 -0.93
N ARG A 28 0.61 -11.83 -0.79
CA ARG A 28 -0.30 -12.48 -1.74
C ARG A 28 -1.13 -11.46 -2.54
N GLY A 29 -0.84 -10.17 -2.40
CA GLY A 29 -1.49 -9.11 -3.17
C GLY A 29 -1.10 -9.13 -4.64
N ALA A 30 -1.68 -8.22 -5.41
CA ALA A 30 -1.34 -8.04 -6.82
C ALA A 30 0.14 -7.67 -6.98
N ASP A 31 0.80 -8.36 -7.90
CA ASP A 31 2.20 -8.11 -8.29
C ASP A 31 2.21 -7.06 -9.41
N LEU A 32 2.59 -5.83 -9.08
CA LEU A 32 2.54 -4.71 -10.00
C LEU A 32 3.95 -4.30 -10.46
N THR A 33 4.07 -4.06 -11.76
CA THR A 33 5.21 -3.29 -12.29
C THR A 33 5.10 -1.82 -11.89
N THR A 34 6.21 -1.09 -11.91
CA THR A 34 6.20 0.37 -11.67
C THR A 34 5.26 1.12 -12.60
N ARG A 35 5.18 0.73 -13.88
CA ARG A 35 4.26 1.32 -14.86
C ARG A 35 2.80 1.05 -14.49
N ALA A 36 2.47 -0.18 -14.07
CA ALA A 36 1.13 -0.51 -13.60
C ALA A 36 0.76 0.28 -12.34
N LEU A 37 1.69 0.43 -11.38
CA LEU A 37 1.49 1.27 -10.20
C LEU A 37 1.25 2.74 -10.58
N ALA A 38 2.00 3.28 -11.55
CA ALA A 38 1.79 4.63 -12.05
C ALA A 38 0.39 4.83 -12.64
N GLU A 39 -0.10 3.86 -13.42
CA GLU A 39 -1.48 3.90 -13.95
C GLU A 39 -2.54 3.85 -12.84
N ARG A 40 -2.32 3.04 -11.79
CA ARG A 40 -3.19 3.03 -10.60
C ARG A 40 -3.22 4.39 -9.90
N LEU A 41 -2.05 4.99 -9.67
CA LEU A 41 -1.95 6.33 -9.08
C LEU A 41 -2.72 7.36 -9.92
N ARG A 42 -2.60 7.32 -11.26
CA ARG A 42 -3.33 8.22 -12.16
C ARG A 42 -4.85 8.05 -12.00
N GLN A 43 -5.34 6.81 -11.92
CA GLN A 43 -6.76 6.52 -11.74
C GLN A 43 -7.28 7.02 -10.39
N TRP A 44 -6.55 6.76 -9.30
CA TRP A 44 -6.95 7.21 -7.97
C TRP A 44 -6.97 8.74 -7.87
N MET A 45 -5.96 9.42 -8.44
CA MET A 45 -5.91 10.88 -8.51
C MET A 45 -7.08 11.46 -9.31
N ALA A 46 -7.44 10.84 -10.45
CA ALA A 46 -8.57 11.27 -11.25
C ALA A 46 -9.92 11.09 -10.53
N GLY A 47 -10.03 10.09 -9.65
CA GLY A 47 -11.19 9.88 -8.79
C GLY A 47 -11.31 10.87 -7.62
N GLY A 48 -10.24 11.61 -7.30
CA GLY A 48 -10.23 12.55 -6.18
C GLY A 48 -10.33 11.89 -4.80
N GLU A 49 -10.05 10.58 -4.71
CA GLU A 49 -10.09 9.82 -3.46
C GLU A 49 -8.75 9.95 -2.72
N ASP A 50 -8.79 10.16 -1.41
CA ASP A 50 -7.61 9.94 -0.56
C ASP A 50 -7.23 8.46 -0.59
N VAL A 51 -5.93 8.15 -0.66
CA VAL A 51 -5.44 6.76 -0.67
C VAL A 51 -4.61 6.50 0.59
N ALA A 52 -5.00 5.48 1.35
CA ALA A 52 -4.30 5.06 2.55
C ALA A 52 -3.66 3.68 2.33
N PHE A 53 -2.33 3.61 2.46
CA PHE A 53 -1.60 2.34 2.42
C PHE A 53 -1.42 1.76 3.81
N ALA A 54 -1.87 0.53 4.04
CA ALA A 54 -1.72 -0.17 5.30
C ALA A 54 -0.61 -1.22 5.22
N ILE A 55 0.37 -1.12 6.12
CA ILE A 55 1.44 -2.11 6.31
C ILE A 55 1.27 -2.69 7.71
N GLY A 56 1.18 -4.01 7.80
CA GLY A 56 1.03 -4.72 9.07
C GLY A 56 2.33 -4.77 9.88
N GLY A 57 2.19 -5.17 11.15
CA GLY A 57 3.33 -5.49 12.01
C GLY A 57 3.98 -6.84 11.64
N PRO A 58 4.77 -7.43 12.54
CA PRO A 58 5.40 -8.73 12.34
C PRO A 58 4.41 -9.87 12.00
N ASP A 59 3.20 -9.81 12.56
CA ASP A 59 2.14 -10.79 12.33
C ASP A 59 1.26 -10.47 11.09
N GLY A 60 1.60 -9.41 10.35
CA GLY A 60 0.86 -8.93 9.19
C GLY A 60 -0.38 -8.09 9.55
N LEU A 61 -1.32 -7.99 8.61
CA LEU A 61 -2.58 -7.26 8.82
C LEU A 61 -3.69 -8.19 9.30
N ALA A 62 -4.57 -7.68 10.16
CA ALA A 62 -5.76 -8.42 10.58
C ALA A 62 -6.64 -8.78 9.36
N PRO A 63 -7.24 -9.99 9.31
CA PRO A 63 -8.06 -10.42 8.18
C PRO A 63 -9.17 -9.42 7.81
N GLN A 64 -9.78 -8.81 8.83
CA GLN A 64 -10.80 -7.78 8.69
C GLN A 64 -10.32 -6.48 8.02
N ILE A 65 -9.02 -6.12 8.15
CA ILE A 65 -8.44 -4.97 7.45
C ILE A 65 -8.21 -5.33 5.98
N LYS A 66 -7.69 -6.54 5.70
CA LYS A 66 -7.51 -7.02 4.32
C LYS A 66 -8.83 -7.13 3.59
N ALA A 67 -9.88 -7.62 4.24
CA ALA A 67 -11.22 -7.75 3.66
C ALA A 67 -11.89 -6.38 3.39
N ALA A 68 -11.55 -5.35 4.17
CA ALA A 68 -12.04 -3.99 3.97
C ALA A 68 -11.20 -3.19 2.94
N ALA A 69 -10.03 -3.70 2.54
CA ALA A 69 -9.18 -3.04 1.58
C ALA A 69 -9.81 -3.12 0.18
N ALA A 70 -9.81 -1.99 -0.53
CA ALA A 70 -10.25 -1.94 -1.91
C ALA A 70 -9.29 -2.71 -2.82
N GLU A 71 -8.00 -2.70 -2.48
CA GLU A 71 -6.94 -3.35 -3.24
C GLU A 71 -5.89 -3.95 -2.28
N THR A 72 -5.32 -5.09 -2.68
CA THR A 72 -4.15 -5.68 -2.01
C THR A 72 -2.96 -5.66 -2.96
N LEU A 73 -1.80 -5.20 -2.49
CA LEU A 73 -0.60 -5.07 -3.30
C LEU A 73 0.57 -5.81 -2.66
N ARG A 74 1.36 -6.46 -3.51
CA ARG A 74 2.60 -7.13 -3.13
C ARG A 74 3.79 -6.26 -3.51
N LEU A 75 4.72 -6.06 -2.57
CA LEU A 75 5.98 -5.34 -2.82
C LEU A 75 7.11 -6.26 -3.30
N SER A 76 7.07 -7.54 -2.91
CA SER A 76 8.11 -8.52 -3.24
C SER A 76 7.61 -9.94 -3.06
N SER A 77 8.28 -10.88 -3.71
CA SER A 77 8.15 -12.31 -3.39
C SER A 77 8.80 -12.73 -2.08
N LEU A 78 9.67 -11.88 -1.54
CA LEU A 78 10.32 -12.11 -0.26
C LEU A 78 9.51 -11.50 0.87
N THR A 79 9.58 -12.12 2.05
CA THR A 79 9.08 -11.53 3.28
C THR A 79 9.96 -10.33 3.65
N LEU A 80 9.40 -9.13 3.56
CA LEU A 80 10.09 -7.90 3.93
C LEU A 80 9.76 -7.55 5.38
N PRO A 81 10.76 -7.18 6.21
CA PRO A 81 10.49 -6.55 7.50
C PRO A 81 9.63 -5.29 7.30
N HIS A 82 8.61 -5.09 8.13
CA HIS A 82 7.65 -3.99 7.97
C HIS A 82 8.33 -2.61 7.86
N ALA A 83 9.43 -2.38 8.59
CA ALA A 83 10.20 -1.14 8.49
C ALA A 83 10.81 -0.94 7.08
N LEU A 84 11.34 -2.00 6.47
CA LEU A 84 11.87 -1.95 5.10
C LEU A 84 10.74 -1.84 4.07
N ALA A 85 9.62 -2.55 4.28
CA ALA A 85 8.45 -2.46 3.40
C ALA A 85 7.94 -1.02 3.25
N ARG A 86 7.98 -0.21 4.33
CA ARG A 86 7.64 1.22 4.28
C ARG A 86 8.56 2.01 3.35
N VAL A 87 9.87 1.76 3.41
CA VAL A 87 10.87 2.43 2.57
C VAL A 87 10.71 2.04 1.11
N VAL A 88 10.54 0.74 0.84
CA VAL A 88 10.31 0.21 -0.52
C VAL A 88 9.03 0.78 -1.13
N LEU A 89 7.94 0.83 -0.36
CA LEU A 89 6.69 1.45 -0.81
C LEU A 89 6.89 2.93 -1.14
N ALA A 90 7.54 3.70 -0.27
CA ALA A 90 7.77 5.12 -0.49
C ALA A 90 8.60 5.38 -1.76
N GLU A 91 9.64 4.58 -2.00
CA GLU A 91 10.45 4.64 -3.21
C GLU A 91 9.61 4.29 -4.46
N ALA A 92 8.84 3.19 -4.41
CA ALA A 92 8.02 2.75 -5.53
C ALA A 92 6.96 3.80 -5.90
N LEU A 93 6.32 4.43 -4.91
CA LEU A 93 5.38 5.53 -5.12
C LEU A 93 6.07 6.76 -5.72
N TYR A 94 7.25 7.13 -5.21
CA TYR A 94 8.03 8.24 -5.76
C TYR A 94 8.41 7.99 -7.23
N ARG A 95 8.86 6.77 -7.55
CA ARG A 95 9.22 6.35 -8.90
C ARG A 95 8.01 6.37 -9.84
N ALA A 96 6.88 5.83 -9.40
CA ALA A 96 5.63 5.83 -10.18
C ALA A 96 5.12 7.27 -10.42
N CYS A 97 5.14 8.14 -9.41
CA CYS A 97 4.83 9.57 -9.56
C CYS A 97 5.79 10.28 -10.51
N SER A 98 7.09 9.95 -10.46
CA SER A 98 8.09 10.52 -11.37
C SER A 98 7.81 10.14 -12.82
N LEU A 99 7.41 8.90 -13.07
CA LEU A 99 6.98 8.42 -14.38
C LEU A 99 5.75 9.21 -14.88
N LEU A 100 4.73 9.39 -14.02
CA LEU A 100 3.54 10.18 -14.38
C LEU A 100 3.84 11.62 -14.77
N LYS A 101 4.87 12.22 -14.17
CA LYS A 101 5.30 13.60 -14.45
C LYS A 101 6.31 13.69 -15.59
N ASN A 102 6.63 12.59 -16.27
CA ASN A 102 7.70 12.51 -17.27
C ASN A 102 9.05 13.03 -16.72
N HIS A 103 9.33 12.80 -15.43
CA HIS A 103 10.55 13.24 -14.78
C HIS A 103 11.71 12.27 -15.05
N PRO A 104 12.95 12.74 -15.33
CA PRO A 104 14.09 11.90 -15.75
C PRO A 104 14.65 10.97 -14.66
N TYR A 105 14.01 10.89 -13.49
CA TYR A 105 14.38 9.94 -12.43
C TYR A 105 14.11 8.49 -12.84
N HIS A 106 13.06 8.28 -13.65
CA HIS A 106 12.85 6.99 -14.28
C HIS A 106 13.74 6.89 -15.52
N ARG A 107 14.83 6.14 -15.40
CA ARG A 107 15.58 5.63 -16.55
C ARG A 107 15.08 4.19 -16.74
N GLU A 108 14.43 3.93 -17.86
CA GLU A 108 14.06 2.55 -18.25
C GLU A 108 15.29 1.65 -18.34
#